data_AF-A0A1V0N429-F1
#
_entry.id   AF-A0A1V0N429-F1
#
_cell.length_a   1.000
_cell.length_b   1.000
_cell.length_c   1.000
_cell.angle_alpha   90.00
_cell.angle_beta   90.00
_cell.angle_gamma   90.00
#
_symmetry.space_group_name_H-M   'P 1'
#
loop_
_entity.id
_entity.type
_entity.pdbx_description
1 polymer ?
#
loop_
_entity_poly.entity_id
_entity_poly.type
_entity_poly.pdbx_seq_one_letter_code
_entity_poly.pdbx_strand_id
1 'polypeptide(L)'
;MSVHLQNKSKHKFDHHLKHKQNFEVLIDAIREASLNVYPYIKIGSKEEPFESFTSRNYSVNWKFWETYSIFSYTSVINKDGKEYEIIRVDKLLYNDIKNHWPEFYENLNKWNEKIKVVGVESTEITNAIIENIYKQLDESNIKAINSPTEYIDKNQKSLQRHALAVYNFVMNTNINEWPNLYSNIGSSEITEPVKKIAENVKREKSAELKKFYGNVKPFLDTAEGLINDLKKLIYDESIKNNCEYIK
;
A
#
# COMPACT_ATOMS: atom_id res chain seq x y z
N MET A 1 1.19 44.47 24.90
CA MET A 1 1.94 43.47 24.09
C MET A 1 2.22 44.08 22.73
N SER A 2 3.48 44.17 22.29
CA SER A 2 3.87 44.82 21.03
C SER A 2 3.39 44.03 19.81
N VAL A 3 2.88 44.71 18.77
CA VAL A 3 2.45 44.14 17.47
C VAL A 3 3.55 43.27 16.86
N HIS A 4 4.82 43.58 17.13
CA HIS A 4 5.97 42.83 16.66
C HIS A 4 6.13 41.45 17.32
N LEU A 5 5.71 41.32 18.59
CA LEU A 5 5.69 40.03 19.32
C LEU A 5 4.50 39.16 18.87
N GLN A 6 3.35 39.77 18.58
CA GLN A 6 2.17 39.07 18.04
C GLN A 6 2.41 38.53 16.62
N ASN A 7 3.11 39.29 15.77
CA ASN A 7 3.45 38.83 14.42
C ASN A 7 4.49 37.69 14.43
N LYS A 8 5.48 37.73 15.33
CA LYS A 8 6.46 36.63 15.47
C LYS A 8 5.82 35.34 15.99
N SER A 9 4.88 35.43 16.93
CA SER A 9 4.17 34.24 17.44
C SER A 9 3.24 33.62 16.40
N LYS A 10 2.55 34.46 15.61
CA LYS A 10 1.70 34.01 14.51
C LYS A 10 2.50 33.32 13.40
N HIS A 11 3.62 33.91 13.00
CA HIS A 11 4.52 33.32 11.99
C HIS A 11 5.07 31.96 12.43
N LYS A 12 5.50 31.82 13.69
CA LYS A 12 5.95 30.54 14.25
C LYS A 12 4.84 29.48 14.25
N PHE A 13 3.61 29.88 14.55
CA PHE A 13 2.45 28.98 14.54
C PHE A 13 2.10 28.51 13.11
N ASP A 14 2.00 29.43 12.16
CA ASP A 14 1.70 29.12 10.75
C ASP A 14 2.82 28.25 10.13
N HIS A 15 4.07 28.50 10.51
CA HIS A 15 5.24 27.69 10.15
C HIS A 15 5.10 26.24 10.62
N HIS A 16 4.84 26.04 11.92
CA HIS A 16 4.71 24.71 12.50
C HIS A 16 3.50 23.95 11.89
N LEU A 17 2.40 24.66 11.63
CA LEU A 17 1.22 24.09 10.98
C LEU A 17 1.54 23.56 9.56
N LYS A 18 2.33 24.29 8.78
CA LYS A 18 2.76 23.84 7.44
C LYS A 18 3.65 22.59 7.49
N HIS A 19 4.59 22.52 8.44
CA HIS A 19 5.41 21.30 8.62
C HIS A 19 4.55 20.10 9.01
N LYS A 20 3.61 20.30 9.95
CA LYS A 20 2.67 19.27 10.35
C LYS A 20 1.90 18.73 9.15
N GLN A 21 1.31 19.60 8.34
CA GLN A 21 0.59 19.21 7.13
C GLN A 21 1.49 18.43 6.18
N ASN A 22 2.74 18.88 5.94
CA ASN A 22 3.67 18.18 5.07
C ASN A 22 4.07 16.79 5.61
N PHE A 23 4.22 16.64 6.93
CA PHE A 23 4.47 15.33 7.55
C PHE A 23 3.28 14.40 7.44
N GLU A 24 2.06 14.90 7.60
CA GLU A 24 0.84 14.12 7.36
C GLU A 24 0.78 13.63 5.90
N VAL A 25 1.10 14.50 4.94
CA VAL A 25 1.22 14.14 3.52
C VAL A 25 2.29 13.08 3.28
N LEU A 26 3.45 13.19 3.93
CA LEU A 26 4.52 12.19 3.83
C LEU A 26 4.11 10.84 4.43
N ILE A 27 3.40 10.83 5.56
CA ILE A 27 2.85 9.61 6.15
C ILE A 27 1.93 8.91 5.15
N ASP A 28 1.03 9.66 4.51
CA ASP A 28 0.10 9.09 3.54
C ASP A 28 0.81 8.64 2.25
N ALA A 29 1.83 9.37 1.80
CA ALA A 29 2.67 8.96 0.68
C ALA A 29 3.45 7.66 0.97
N ILE A 30 3.96 7.49 2.19
CA ILE A 30 4.63 6.25 2.61
C ILE A 30 3.62 5.08 2.61
N ARG A 31 2.41 5.29 3.15
CA ARG A 31 1.35 4.27 3.15
C ARG A 31 0.94 3.86 1.74
N GLU A 32 0.75 4.81 0.84
CA GLU A 32 0.39 4.54 -0.55
C GLU A 32 1.53 3.81 -1.29
N ALA A 33 2.78 4.20 -1.07
CA ALA A 33 3.90 3.49 -1.65
C ALA A 33 4.03 2.05 -1.11
N SER A 34 3.79 1.83 0.18
CA SER A 34 3.70 0.49 0.78
C SER A 34 2.59 -0.35 0.16
N LEU A 35 1.42 0.24 -0.08
CA LEU A 35 0.30 -0.39 -0.79
C LEU A 35 0.69 -0.83 -2.21
N ASN A 36 1.44 -0.01 -2.93
CA ASN A 36 1.86 -0.36 -4.29
C ASN A 36 2.87 -1.54 -4.30
N VAL A 37 3.64 -1.72 -3.23
CA VAL A 37 4.58 -2.86 -3.09
C VAL A 37 3.85 -4.13 -2.67
N TYR A 38 2.90 -4.02 -1.74
CA TYR A 38 2.08 -5.14 -1.31
C TYR A 38 0.63 -4.69 -1.05
N PRO A 39 -0.27 -4.81 -2.06
CA PRO A 39 -1.61 -4.22 -2.03
C PRO A 39 -2.54 -4.82 -0.98
N TYR A 40 -2.11 -5.91 -0.33
CA TYR A 40 -2.79 -6.53 0.81
C TYR A 40 -2.60 -5.78 2.12
N ILE A 41 -1.53 -5.01 2.28
CA ILE A 41 -1.32 -4.20 3.47
C ILE A 41 -1.65 -2.76 3.13
N LYS A 42 -2.95 -2.45 3.11
CA LYS A 42 -3.32 -1.11 3.59
C LYS A 42 -3.08 -1.18 5.09
N ILE A 43 -1.97 -0.62 5.56
CA ILE A 43 -1.63 -0.59 6.98
C ILE A 43 -2.86 -0.06 7.74
N GLY A 44 -3.56 -0.95 8.46
CA GLY A 44 -4.78 -0.62 9.21
C GLY A 44 -6.14 -0.73 8.48
N SER A 45 -6.27 -1.31 7.28
CA SER A 45 -7.60 -1.51 6.65
C SER A 45 -8.18 -2.90 6.86
N LYS A 46 -9.52 -2.95 6.83
CA LYS A 46 -10.36 -4.16 6.86
C LYS A 46 -11.17 -4.28 5.55
N GLU A 47 -10.60 -3.87 4.41
CA GLU A 47 -11.30 -3.91 3.13
C GLU A 47 -10.88 -5.15 2.33
N GLU A 48 -11.81 -5.71 1.54
CA GLU A 48 -11.52 -6.80 0.63
C GLU A 48 -10.40 -6.39 -0.33
N PRO A 49 -9.40 -7.26 -0.59
CA PRO A 49 -8.35 -6.92 -1.53
C PRO A 49 -8.98 -6.66 -2.90
N PHE A 50 -8.46 -5.66 -3.61
CA PHE A 50 -8.99 -5.21 -4.90
C PHE A 50 -9.20 -6.38 -5.88
N GLU A 51 -10.45 -6.66 -6.27
CA GLU A 51 -10.81 -7.70 -7.26
C GLU A 51 -10.06 -7.51 -8.60
N SER A 52 -9.63 -6.28 -8.91
CA SER A 52 -8.84 -5.96 -10.10
C SER A 52 -7.43 -6.55 -10.09
N PHE A 53 -6.82 -6.73 -8.91
CA PHE A 53 -5.45 -7.23 -8.75
C PHE A 53 -5.31 -8.70 -9.12
N THR A 54 -6.34 -9.51 -8.85
CA THR A 54 -6.37 -10.92 -9.21
C THR A 54 -7.06 -11.16 -10.55
N SER A 55 -7.31 -10.13 -11.36
CA SER A 55 -7.88 -10.31 -12.70
C SER A 55 -6.95 -11.15 -13.58
N ARG A 56 -7.51 -12.09 -14.36
CA ARG A 56 -6.75 -12.87 -15.36
C ARG A 56 -6.07 -12.00 -16.43
N ASN A 57 -6.61 -10.78 -16.63
CA ASN A 57 -6.05 -9.77 -17.53
C ASN A 57 -5.21 -8.73 -16.78
N TYR A 58 -4.87 -8.97 -15.51
CA TYR A 58 -3.95 -8.12 -14.77
C TYR A 58 -2.57 -8.24 -15.42
N SER A 59 -2.32 -7.32 -16.33
CA SER A 59 -1.00 -7.07 -16.90
C SER A 59 -0.38 -5.95 -16.09
N VAL A 60 0.82 -6.20 -15.58
CA VAL A 60 1.62 -5.15 -14.97
C VAL A 60 2.00 -4.19 -16.08
N ASN A 61 1.34 -3.04 -16.09
CA ASN A 61 1.75 -1.97 -16.96
C ASN A 61 3.09 -1.45 -16.42
N TRP A 62 4.17 -1.78 -17.12
CA TRP A 62 5.56 -1.41 -16.79
C TRP A 62 5.75 0.10 -16.59
N LYS A 63 4.82 0.95 -17.07
CA LYS A 63 4.78 2.39 -16.72
C LYS A 63 4.57 2.64 -15.23
N PHE A 64 3.89 1.74 -14.50
CA PHE A 64 3.78 1.82 -13.03
C PHE A 64 5.13 1.65 -12.33
N TRP A 65 6.15 1.11 -12.98
CA TRP A 65 7.46 0.96 -12.36
C TRP A 65 8.20 2.30 -12.19
N GLU A 66 7.80 3.31 -12.97
CA GLU A 66 8.21 4.70 -12.78
C GLU A 66 7.45 5.38 -11.64
N THR A 67 6.34 4.79 -11.18
CA THR A 67 5.48 5.36 -10.12
C THR A 67 5.88 4.94 -8.70
N TYR A 68 6.82 4.00 -8.52
CA TYR A 68 7.32 3.60 -7.21
C TYR A 68 8.18 4.70 -6.57
N SER A 69 7.52 5.69 -5.99
CA SER A 69 8.11 6.72 -5.17
C SER A 69 7.05 7.42 -4.34
N ILE A 70 7.42 7.93 -3.16
CA ILE A 70 6.58 8.84 -2.38
C ILE A 70 6.19 10.10 -3.17
N PHE A 71 7.01 10.52 -4.15
CA PHE A 71 6.70 11.69 -4.98
C PHE A 71 5.60 11.46 -6.02
N SER A 72 5.19 10.21 -6.22
CA SER A 72 4.05 9.87 -7.07
C SER A 72 2.72 10.06 -6.35
N TYR A 73 2.74 10.18 -5.02
CA TYR A 73 1.56 10.38 -4.19
C TYR A 73 0.76 11.60 -4.66
N THR A 74 -0.53 11.38 -4.90
CA THR A 74 -1.47 12.44 -5.23
C THR A 74 -2.80 12.14 -4.55
N SER A 75 -3.26 13.05 -3.71
CA SER A 75 -4.58 12.98 -3.10
C SER A 75 -5.43 14.17 -3.54
N VAL A 76 -6.73 13.93 -3.71
CA VAL A 76 -7.70 14.98 -4.05
C VAL A 76 -8.60 15.16 -2.85
N ILE A 77 -8.49 16.31 -2.18
CA ILE A 77 -9.36 16.66 -1.06
C ILE A 77 -10.45 17.62 -1.56
N ASN A 78 -11.67 17.42 -1.07
CA ASN A 78 -12.75 18.37 -1.29
C ASN A 78 -12.74 19.38 -0.14
N LYS A 79 -12.42 20.63 -0.46
CA LYS A 79 -12.45 21.76 0.46
C LYS A 79 -13.84 22.37 0.43
N ASP A 80 -14.53 22.26 1.56
CA ASP A 80 -15.83 22.89 1.82
C ASP A 80 -16.95 22.54 0.81
N GLY A 81 -16.85 21.39 0.15
CA GLY A 81 -17.86 20.88 -0.78
C GLY A 81 -17.88 21.56 -2.15
N LYS A 82 -16.95 22.49 -2.43
CA LYS A 82 -17.01 23.37 -3.63
C LYS A 82 -15.72 23.41 -4.44
N GLU A 83 -14.58 23.17 -3.81
CA GLU A 83 -13.27 23.23 -4.47
C GLU A 83 -12.50 21.94 -4.22
N TYR A 84 -11.86 21.43 -5.27
CA TYR A 84 -10.96 20.29 -5.15
C TYR A 84 -9.53 20.79 -5.10
N GLU A 85 -8.79 20.37 -4.08
CA GLU A 85 -7.37 20.65 -3.92
C GLU A 85 -6.57 19.37 -4.12
N ILE A 86 -5.50 19.47 -4.92
CA ILE A 86 -4.59 18.36 -5.19
C ILE A 86 -3.41 18.48 -4.22
N ILE A 87 -3.28 17.49 -3.34
CA ILE A 87 -2.19 17.36 -2.38
C ILE A 87 -1.12 16.43 -2.96
N ARG A 88 0.14 16.85 -2.85
CA ARG A 88 1.32 16.07 -3.25
C ARG A 88 2.45 16.30 -2.25
N VAL A 89 3.44 15.41 -2.25
CA VAL A 89 4.68 15.64 -1.49
C VAL A 89 5.38 16.88 -2.04
N ASP A 90 5.55 17.90 -1.19
CA ASP A 90 6.27 19.12 -1.54
C ASP A 90 7.78 18.84 -1.50
N LYS A 91 8.46 18.98 -2.65
CA LYS A 91 9.90 18.74 -2.77
C LYS A 91 10.75 19.74 -1.98
N LEU A 92 10.30 20.99 -1.86
CA LEU A 92 11.04 22.02 -1.11
C LEU A 92 10.97 21.70 0.39
N LEU A 93 9.77 21.41 0.91
CA LEU A 93 9.59 21.04 2.31
C LEU A 93 10.21 19.67 2.63
N TYR A 94 10.24 18.74 1.67
CA TYR A 94 10.97 17.48 1.79
C TYR A 94 12.48 17.71 1.95
N ASN A 95 13.07 18.56 1.11
CA ASN A 95 14.49 18.86 1.17
C ASN A 95 14.87 19.56 2.49
N ASP A 96 13.96 20.31 3.09
CA ASP A 96 14.20 20.96 4.37
C ASP A 96 14.37 19.98 5.53
N ILE A 97 13.74 18.80 5.45
CA ILE A 97 13.94 17.71 6.43
C ILE A 97 15.42 17.37 6.57
N LYS A 98 16.21 17.45 5.50
CA LYS A 98 17.66 17.22 5.53
C LYS A 98 18.39 18.14 6.51
N ASN A 99 17.95 19.39 6.62
CA ASN A 99 18.60 20.41 7.46
C ASN A 99 18.22 20.27 8.93
N HIS A 100 17.00 19.80 9.20
CA HIS A 100 16.44 19.72 10.54
C HIS A 100 16.61 18.34 11.18
N TRP A 101 16.45 17.27 10.39
CA TRP A 101 16.54 15.87 10.81
C TRP A 101 17.31 15.04 9.77
N PRO A 102 18.64 15.24 9.66
CA PRO A 102 19.47 14.62 8.61
C PRO A 102 19.44 13.09 8.63
N GLU A 103 19.44 12.47 9.81
CA GLU A 103 19.38 11.01 9.95
C GLU A 103 18.05 10.44 9.44
N PHE A 104 16.93 11.06 9.81
CA PHE A 104 15.62 10.69 9.31
C PHE A 104 15.54 10.86 7.78
N TYR A 105 16.04 11.98 7.25
CA TYR A 105 16.09 12.24 5.81
C TYR A 105 16.88 11.17 5.06
N GLU A 106 18.03 10.75 5.59
CA GLU A 106 18.85 9.71 4.98
C GLU A 106 18.13 8.35 4.96
N ASN A 107 17.50 7.98 6.08
CA ASN A 107 16.71 6.75 6.18
C ASN A 107 15.51 6.76 5.23
N LEU A 108 14.77 7.88 5.16
CA LEU A 108 13.63 8.04 4.26
C LEU A 108 14.04 7.97 2.79
N ASN A 109 15.16 8.58 2.40
CA ASN A 109 15.66 8.50 1.02
C ASN A 109 16.10 7.08 0.65
N LYS A 110 16.89 6.43 1.50
CA LYS A 110 17.31 5.04 1.28
C LYS A 110 16.11 4.10 1.13
N TRP A 111 15.06 4.33 1.93
CA TRP A 111 13.82 3.59 1.80
C TRP A 111 13.09 3.91 0.49
N ASN A 112 12.97 5.19 0.11
CA ASN A 112 12.34 5.64 -1.14
C ASN A 112 13.04 5.10 -2.40
N GLU A 113 14.37 5.03 -2.41
CA GLU A 113 15.14 4.42 -3.50
C GLU A 113 14.90 2.90 -3.60
N LYS A 114 14.75 2.22 -2.46
CA LYS A 114 14.46 0.77 -2.42
C LYS A 114 13.07 0.42 -2.92
N ILE A 115 12.08 1.32 -2.85
CA ILE A 115 10.70 1.05 -3.28
C ILE A 115 10.68 0.54 -4.72
N LYS A 116 11.46 1.13 -5.61
CA LYS A 116 11.48 0.73 -7.02
C LYS A 116 11.95 -0.70 -7.21
N VAL A 117 13.00 -1.10 -6.50
CA VAL A 117 13.54 -2.46 -6.60
C VAL A 117 12.58 -3.46 -5.95
N VAL A 118 12.17 -3.21 -4.71
CA VAL A 118 11.30 -4.12 -3.95
C VAL A 118 9.92 -4.22 -4.61
N GLY A 119 9.35 -3.11 -5.06
CA GLY A 119 8.05 -3.05 -5.73
C GLY A 119 8.01 -3.83 -7.04
N VAL A 120 9.04 -3.69 -7.87
CA VAL A 120 9.19 -4.47 -9.11
C VAL A 120 9.27 -5.95 -8.81
N GLU A 121 10.22 -6.38 -7.96
CA GLU A 121 10.40 -7.80 -7.65
C GLU A 121 9.16 -8.43 -7.00
N SER A 122 8.50 -7.70 -6.10
CA SER A 122 7.29 -8.17 -5.42
C SER A 122 6.12 -8.35 -6.39
N THR A 123 6.03 -7.44 -7.36
CA THR A 123 5.01 -7.48 -8.43
C THR A 123 5.23 -8.66 -9.37
N GLU A 124 6.48 -8.90 -9.81
CA GLU A 124 6.83 -10.04 -10.65
C GLU A 124 6.51 -11.37 -9.96
N ILE A 125 6.89 -11.51 -8.68
CA ILE A 125 6.60 -12.71 -7.90
C ILE A 125 5.10 -12.90 -7.73
N THR A 126 4.37 -11.81 -7.45
CA THR A 126 2.91 -11.91 -7.28
C THR A 126 2.24 -12.33 -8.57
N ASN A 127 2.63 -11.78 -9.73
CA ASN A 127 2.09 -12.23 -11.02
C ASN A 127 2.35 -13.73 -11.23
N ALA A 128 3.57 -14.19 -10.99
CA ALA A 128 3.90 -15.61 -11.15
C ALA A 128 3.09 -16.52 -10.22
N ILE A 129 2.72 -16.04 -9.02
CA ILE A 129 1.81 -16.72 -8.11
C ILE A 129 0.39 -16.72 -8.69
N ILE A 130 -0.14 -15.58 -9.12
CA ILE A 130 -1.49 -15.45 -9.67
C ILE A 130 -1.66 -16.30 -10.93
N GLU A 131 -0.69 -16.30 -11.84
CA GLU A 131 -0.68 -17.15 -13.03
C GLU A 131 -0.73 -18.64 -12.66
N ASN A 132 0.05 -19.07 -11.66
CA ASN A 132 0.02 -20.45 -11.19
C ASN A 132 -1.33 -20.80 -10.55
N ILE A 133 -1.90 -19.88 -9.75
CA ILE A 133 -3.23 -20.04 -9.17
C ILE A 133 -4.28 -20.28 -10.26
N TYR A 134 -4.30 -19.43 -11.30
CA TYR A 134 -5.23 -19.59 -12.41
C TYR A 134 -5.02 -20.90 -13.16
N LYS A 135 -3.78 -21.25 -13.46
CA LYS A 135 -3.45 -22.53 -14.09
C LYS A 135 -4.00 -23.71 -13.30
N GLN A 136 -3.78 -23.75 -11.98
CA GLN A 136 -4.30 -24.83 -11.13
C GLN A 136 -5.81 -24.80 -10.97
N LEU A 137 -6.43 -23.62 -10.97
CA LEU A 137 -7.89 -23.50 -10.97
C LEU A 137 -8.49 -24.04 -12.27
N ASP A 138 -7.89 -23.75 -13.43
CA ASP A 138 -8.32 -24.26 -14.74
C ASP A 138 -8.16 -25.80 -14.84
N GLU A 139 -7.10 -26.35 -14.25
CA GLU A 139 -6.85 -27.80 -14.19
C GLU A 139 -7.73 -28.50 -13.14
N SER A 140 -8.36 -27.73 -12.23
CA SER A 140 -9.22 -28.26 -11.18
C SER A 140 -10.68 -28.37 -11.64
N ASN A 141 -11.35 -29.45 -11.24
CA ASN A 141 -12.80 -29.62 -11.44
C ASN A 141 -13.65 -28.81 -10.43
N ILE A 142 -13.15 -27.67 -9.94
CA ILE A 142 -13.92 -26.80 -9.03
C ILE A 142 -15.05 -26.17 -9.85
N LYS A 143 -16.27 -26.71 -9.68
CA LYS A 143 -17.47 -26.13 -10.31
C LYS A 143 -17.64 -24.70 -9.78
N ALA A 144 -17.79 -23.74 -10.68
CA ALA A 144 -18.15 -22.37 -10.34
C ALA A 144 -19.35 -22.37 -9.37
N ILE A 145 -19.35 -21.46 -8.38
CA ILE A 145 -20.48 -21.31 -7.47
C ILE A 145 -21.69 -20.89 -8.31
N ASN A 146 -22.56 -21.84 -8.63
CA ASN A 146 -23.80 -21.59 -9.35
C ASN A 146 -24.73 -20.78 -8.44
N SER A 147 -24.63 -19.46 -8.49
CA SER A 147 -25.73 -18.58 -8.09
C SER A 147 -26.80 -18.64 -9.18
N PRO A 148 -28.10 -18.85 -8.88
CA PRO A 148 -29.11 -19.23 -9.88
C PRO A 148 -29.55 -18.13 -10.88
N THR A 149 -28.73 -17.13 -11.20
CA THR A 149 -29.13 -16.02 -12.09
C THR A 149 -27.94 -15.47 -12.88
N GLU A 150 -28.02 -15.53 -14.22
CA GLU A 150 -27.18 -14.86 -15.25
C GLU A 150 -25.71 -15.32 -15.40
N TYR A 151 -25.45 -16.04 -16.50
CA TYR A 151 -24.45 -17.12 -16.59
C TYR A 151 -23.07 -16.80 -17.19
N ILE A 152 -22.76 -15.57 -17.62
CA ILE A 152 -21.48 -15.28 -18.31
C ILE A 152 -20.58 -14.34 -17.50
N ASP A 153 -21.13 -13.25 -16.94
CA ASP A 153 -20.35 -12.27 -16.17
C ASP A 153 -20.03 -12.75 -14.73
N LYS A 154 -20.90 -13.59 -14.14
CA LYS A 154 -20.69 -14.16 -12.79
C LYS A 154 -19.61 -15.25 -12.75
N ASN A 155 -19.37 -15.98 -13.84
CA ASN A 155 -18.35 -17.04 -13.86
C ASN A 155 -16.94 -16.46 -13.74
N GLN A 156 -16.67 -15.33 -14.40
CA GLN A 156 -15.38 -14.63 -14.26
C GLN A 156 -15.20 -14.09 -12.84
N LYS A 157 -16.24 -13.47 -12.26
CA LYS A 157 -16.22 -12.98 -10.87
C LYS A 157 -16.07 -14.11 -9.85
N SER A 158 -16.72 -15.26 -10.06
CA SER A 158 -16.56 -16.43 -9.18
C SER A 158 -15.14 -16.99 -9.24
N LEU A 159 -14.55 -17.11 -10.43
CA LEU A 159 -13.18 -17.58 -10.59
C LEU A 159 -12.17 -16.62 -9.97
N GLN A 160 -12.37 -15.30 -10.15
CA GLN A 160 -11.55 -14.27 -9.51
C GLN A 160 -11.62 -14.35 -7.97
N ARG A 161 -12.80 -14.61 -7.41
CA ARG A 161 -12.97 -14.81 -5.96
C ARG A 161 -12.27 -16.07 -5.46
N HIS A 162 -12.33 -17.17 -6.21
CA HIS A 162 -11.55 -18.36 -5.89
C HIS A 162 -10.05 -18.08 -5.94
N ALA A 163 -9.57 -17.41 -7.00
CA ALA A 163 -8.18 -17.02 -7.13
C ALA A 163 -7.74 -16.12 -5.97
N LEU A 164 -8.59 -15.17 -5.57
CA LEU A 164 -8.35 -14.29 -4.43
C LEU A 164 -8.27 -15.06 -3.11
N ALA A 165 -9.13 -16.06 -2.90
CA ALA A 165 -9.07 -16.91 -1.72
C ALA A 165 -7.82 -17.81 -1.70
N VAL A 166 -7.49 -18.44 -2.84
CA VAL A 166 -6.24 -19.22 -2.99
C VAL A 166 -5.05 -18.32 -2.66
N TYR A 167 -4.99 -17.11 -3.23
CA TYR A 167 -3.92 -16.16 -2.96
C TYR A 167 -3.84 -15.81 -1.47
N ASN A 168 -4.96 -15.50 -0.81
CA ASN A 168 -5.01 -15.23 0.63
C ASN A 168 -4.45 -16.38 1.46
N PHE A 169 -4.78 -17.62 1.11
CA PHE A 169 -4.22 -18.80 1.75
C PHE A 169 -2.73 -18.96 1.47
N VAL A 170 -2.28 -18.77 0.21
CA VAL A 170 -0.86 -18.77 -0.19
C VAL A 170 -0.06 -17.76 0.63
N MET A 171 -0.63 -16.58 0.86
CA MET A 171 -0.01 -15.49 1.60
C MET A 171 -0.15 -15.58 3.12
N ASN A 172 -0.77 -16.64 3.65
CA ASN A 172 -1.02 -16.83 5.09
C ASN A 172 -1.70 -15.62 5.76
N THR A 173 -2.56 -14.91 5.04
CA THR A 173 -3.35 -13.80 5.58
C THR A 173 -4.35 -14.29 6.64
N ASN A 174 -4.73 -13.43 7.57
CA ASN A 174 -5.68 -13.82 8.60
C ASN A 174 -7.09 -13.87 8.00
N ILE A 175 -7.81 -14.96 8.21
CA ILE A 175 -9.20 -15.14 7.73
C ILE A 175 -10.12 -14.00 8.21
N ASN A 176 -9.85 -13.44 9.40
CA ASN A 176 -10.61 -12.32 9.96
C ASN A 176 -10.43 -11.00 9.18
N GLU A 177 -9.44 -10.91 8.29
CA GLU A 177 -9.20 -9.75 7.42
C GLU A 177 -10.05 -9.81 6.15
N TRP A 178 -10.61 -10.98 5.80
CA TRP A 178 -11.45 -11.19 4.62
C TRP A 178 -12.67 -12.08 4.92
N PRO A 179 -13.46 -11.78 5.97
CA PRO A 179 -14.52 -12.66 6.47
C PRO A 179 -15.64 -12.88 5.44
N ASN A 180 -15.95 -11.87 4.62
CA ASN A 180 -16.96 -11.97 3.55
C ASN A 180 -16.53 -12.94 2.45
N LEU A 181 -15.29 -12.79 1.96
CA LEU A 181 -14.70 -13.71 0.99
C LEU A 181 -14.62 -15.13 1.56
N TYR A 182 -14.22 -15.30 2.82
CA TYR A 182 -14.18 -16.61 3.47
C TYR A 182 -15.56 -17.21 3.63
N SER A 183 -16.57 -16.44 4.05
CA SER A 183 -17.95 -16.91 4.17
C SER A 183 -18.51 -17.37 2.82
N ASN A 184 -18.17 -16.67 1.73
CA ASN A 184 -18.63 -17.00 0.37
C ASN A 184 -18.03 -18.32 -0.16
N ILE A 185 -16.81 -18.68 0.24
CA ILE A 185 -16.21 -19.98 -0.09
C ILE A 185 -16.56 -21.06 0.96
N GLY A 186 -16.71 -20.63 2.22
CA GLY A 186 -16.79 -21.41 3.46
C GLY A 186 -18.10 -22.17 3.63
N SER A 187 -19.16 -21.78 2.93
CA SER A 187 -20.45 -22.46 2.95
C SER A 187 -20.57 -23.65 1.98
N SER A 188 -19.46 -24.15 1.41
CA SER A 188 -19.52 -25.09 0.26
C SER A 188 -18.37 -26.11 0.19
N GLU A 189 -18.60 -27.17 -0.60
CA GLU A 189 -17.63 -28.21 -1.04
C GLU A 189 -16.35 -27.66 -1.71
N ILE A 190 -16.21 -26.33 -1.82
CA ILE A 190 -15.15 -25.63 -2.56
C ILE A 190 -13.98 -25.21 -1.65
N THR A 191 -14.21 -25.08 -0.34
CA THR A 191 -13.16 -24.61 0.59
C THR A 191 -11.94 -25.52 0.59
N GLU A 192 -12.14 -26.83 0.71
CA GLU A 192 -11.04 -27.80 0.75
C GLU A 192 -10.29 -27.90 -0.58
N PRO A 193 -10.95 -27.94 -1.76
CA PRO A 193 -10.28 -27.78 -3.05
C PRO A 193 -9.44 -26.50 -3.16
N VAL A 194 -9.96 -25.34 -2.72
CA VAL A 194 -9.23 -24.06 -2.74
C VAL A 194 -7.99 -24.11 -1.84
N LYS A 195 -8.10 -24.66 -0.62
CA LYS A 195 -6.94 -24.86 0.26
C LYS A 195 -5.90 -25.78 -0.36
N LYS A 196 -6.34 -26.88 -0.98
CA LYS A 196 -5.43 -27.83 -1.65
C LYS A 196 -4.66 -27.18 -2.80
N ILE A 197 -5.32 -26.34 -3.60
CA ILE A 197 -4.63 -25.54 -4.63
C ILE A 197 -3.62 -24.59 -3.96
N ALA A 198 -4.01 -23.90 -2.89
CA ALA A 198 -3.09 -23.01 -2.18
C ALA A 198 -1.85 -23.73 -1.63
N GLU A 199 -2.00 -24.93 -1.09
CA GLU A 199 -0.88 -25.76 -0.63
C GLU A 199 0.05 -26.18 -1.77
N ASN A 200 -0.52 -26.57 -2.92
CA ASN A 200 0.25 -26.89 -4.12
C ASN A 200 1.03 -25.68 -4.63
N VAL A 201 0.37 -24.52 -4.75
CA VAL A 201 1.02 -23.25 -5.16
C VAL A 201 2.12 -22.88 -4.17
N LYS A 202 1.88 -22.98 -2.86
CA LYS A 202 2.92 -22.74 -1.83
C LYS A 202 4.15 -23.63 -2.02
N ARG A 203 3.93 -24.92 -2.32
CA ARG A 203 5.02 -25.88 -2.55
C ARG A 203 5.82 -25.51 -3.79
N GLU A 204 5.14 -25.27 -4.90
CA GLU A 204 5.76 -24.95 -6.19
C GLU A 204 6.46 -23.58 -6.20
N LYS A 205 5.91 -22.60 -5.48
CA LYS A 205 6.41 -21.22 -5.40
C LYS A 205 7.15 -20.92 -4.10
N SER A 206 7.62 -21.94 -3.40
CA SER A 206 8.23 -21.80 -2.07
C SER A 206 9.47 -20.90 -2.05
N ALA A 207 10.31 -20.99 -3.09
CA ALA A 207 11.50 -20.15 -3.23
C ALA A 207 11.13 -18.68 -3.48
N GLU A 208 10.19 -18.44 -4.40
CA GLU A 208 9.69 -17.10 -4.72
C GLU A 208 8.99 -16.47 -3.51
N LEU A 209 8.15 -17.22 -2.79
CA LEU A 209 7.50 -16.77 -1.56
C LEU A 209 8.53 -16.41 -0.47
N LYS A 210 9.57 -17.23 -0.30
CA LYS A 210 10.66 -16.93 0.65
C LYS A 210 11.37 -15.63 0.27
N LYS A 211 11.65 -15.42 -1.02
CA LYS A 211 12.23 -14.15 -1.52
C LYS A 211 11.27 -12.97 -1.27
N PHE A 212 9.99 -13.14 -1.59
CA PHE A 212 8.96 -12.14 -1.37
C PHE A 212 8.91 -11.67 0.08
N TYR A 213 8.73 -12.58 1.05
CA TYR A 213 8.70 -12.21 2.47
C TYR A 213 10.04 -11.65 2.96
N GLY A 214 11.16 -12.16 2.45
CA GLY A 214 12.50 -11.66 2.77
C GLY A 214 12.72 -10.21 2.36
N ASN A 215 12.06 -9.75 1.30
CA ASN A 215 12.21 -8.39 0.78
C ASN A 215 11.10 -7.45 1.28
N VAL A 216 9.84 -7.89 1.23
CA VAL A 216 8.67 -7.07 1.54
C VAL A 216 8.57 -6.78 3.04
N LYS A 217 8.74 -7.78 3.91
CA LYS A 217 8.55 -7.56 5.35
C LYS A 217 9.53 -6.52 5.91
N PRO A 218 10.86 -6.62 5.71
CA PRO A 218 11.78 -5.60 6.23
C PRO A 218 11.53 -4.21 5.62
N PHE A 219 11.09 -4.16 4.37
CA PHE A 219 10.72 -2.93 3.69
C PHE A 219 9.51 -2.25 4.37
N LEU A 220 8.48 -3.02 4.71
CA LEU A 220 7.30 -2.52 5.41
C LEU A 220 7.57 -2.19 6.89
N ASP A 221 8.38 -2.99 7.59
CA ASP A 221 8.81 -2.69 8.96
C ASP A 221 9.57 -1.35 9.02
N THR A 222 10.42 -1.09 8.02
CA THR A 222 11.11 0.21 7.87
C THR A 222 10.11 1.35 7.63
N ALA A 223 9.09 1.14 6.80
CA ALA A 223 8.05 2.12 6.52
C ALA A 223 7.26 2.49 7.79
N GLU A 224 6.91 1.51 8.62
CA GLU A 224 6.25 1.73 9.90
C GLU A 224 7.13 2.54 10.87
N GLY A 225 8.42 2.24 10.92
CA GLY A 225 9.40 3.03 11.67
C GLY A 225 9.41 4.49 11.24
N LEU A 226 9.50 4.75 9.93
CA LEU A 226 9.48 6.10 9.35
C LEU A 226 8.18 6.85 9.67
N ILE A 227 7.02 6.18 9.60
CA ILE A 227 5.73 6.78 9.98
C ILE A 227 5.71 7.14 11.46
N ASN A 228 6.22 6.27 12.33
CA ASN A 228 6.26 6.53 13.76
C ASN A 228 7.21 7.68 14.10
N ASP A 229 8.32 7.82 13.38
CA ASP A 229 9.24 8.94 13.54
C ASP A 229 8.61 10.25 13.03
N LEU A 230 7.96 10.26 11.86
CA LEU A 230 7.19 11.42 11.39
C LEU A 230 6.13 11.87 12.40
N LYS A 231 5.41 10.92 13.01
CA LYS A 231 4.43 11.23 14.06
C LYS A 231 5.05 11.90 15.28
N LYS A 232 6.29 11.55 15.66
CA LYS A 232 7.01 12.24 16.73
C LYS A 232 7.43 13.64 16.29
N LEU A 233 7.94 13.77 15.07
CA LEU A 233 8.39 15.05 14.50
C LEU A 233 7.27 16.08 14.35
N ILE A 234 6.02 15.65 14.13
CA ILE A 234 4.85 16.53 14.13
C ILE A 234 4.73 17.34 15.44
N TYR A 235 5.19 16.79 16.57
CA TYR A 235 5.12 17.44 17.88
C TYR A 235 6.47 18.02 18.33
N ASP A 236 7.48 18.00 17.47
CA ASP A 236 8.80 18.54 17.79
C ASP A 236 8.78 20.07 17.67
N GLU A 237 8.87 20.77 18.81
CA GLU A 237 8.91 22.23 18.88
C GLU A 237 10.29 22.82 18.55
N SER A 238 11.30 21.97 18.28
CA SER A 238 12.70 22.37 18.04
C SER A 238 12.99 22.84 16.61
N ILE A 239 11.97 22.92 15.74
CA ILE A 239 12.10 23.44 14.37
C ILE A 239 12.68 24.86 14.42
N LYS A 240 13.92 25.02 13.98
CA LYS A 240 14.60 26.32 13.95
C LYS A 240 13.85 27.27 13.01
N ASN A 241 13.68 28.53 13.41
CA ASN A 241 12.91 29.55 12.68
C ASN A 241 13.50 29.99 11.32
N ASN A 242 14.58 29.37 10.83
CA ASN A 242 15.32 29.82 9.65
C ASN A 242 15.18 28.84 8.47
N CYS A 243 13.96 28.38 8.18
CA CYS A 243 13.67 27.62 6.96
C CYS A 243 13.61 28.60 5.76
N GLU A 244 14.38 28.32 4.70
CA GLU A 244 14.51 29.23 3.55
C GLU A 244 13.19 29.50 2.80
N TYR A 245 12.23 28.57 2.89
CA TYR A 245 10.94 28.65 2.21
C TYR A 245 9.90 29.56 2.93
N ILE A 246 10.25 30.13 4.09
CA ILE A 246 9.34 30.95 4.92
C ILE A 246 9.91 32.36 5.11
N LYS A 247 10.59 32.84 4.07
CA LYS A 247 10.90 34.25 3.88
C LYS A 247 9.86 34.92 2.99
#